data_AF-A0A972K9Q2-F1
#
_entry.id   AF-A0A972K9Q2-F1
#
_cell.length_a   1.000
_cell.length_b   1.000
_cell.length_c   1.000
_cell.angle_alpha   90.00
_cell.angle_beta   90.00
_cell.angle_gamma   90.00
#
_symmetry.space_group_name_H-M   'P 1'
#
loop_
_entity.id
_entity.type
_entity.pdbx_description
1 polymer ?
#
loop_
_entity_poly.entity_id
_entity_poly.type
_entity_poly.pdbx_seq_one_letter_code
_entity_poly.pdbx_strand_id
1 'polypeptide(L)'
;MPVAFRNVDASPTDDVRTWPYEALVTVVDRGLVSDWQPIFAEIRRSPWGRVARRVEHYLSYREPDGVSTLFGLAIDRARVDANQADRAEVAARIRNAVTGSGLTNAEFARLVGTSASRLSTYLSGKVAPSSAMLLRIERIAGDLQHSSDS
;
A
#
# COMPACT_ATOMS: atom_id res chain seq x y z
N MET A 1 -27.50 -16.28 -8.40
CA MET A 1 -27.11 -17.64 -7.93
C MET A 1 -25.64 -17.57 -7.58
N PRO A 2 -25.22 -17.90 -6.34
CA PRO A 2 -23.80 -17.92 -5.98
C PRO A 2 -23.03 -18.93 -6.84
N VAL A 3 -21.79 -18.60 -7.18
CA VAL A 3 -20.89 -19.50 -7.94
C VAL A 3 -20.65 -20.76 -7.11
N ALA A 4 -20.93 -21.94 -7.68
CA ALA A 4 -20.53 -23.21 -7.07
C ALA A 4 -19.19 -23.65 -7.67
N PHE A 5 -18.17 -23.85 -6.83
CA PHE A 5 -16.92 -24.45 -7.27
C PHE A 5 -17.14 -25.93 -7.56
N ARG A 6 -17.32 -26.29 -8.84
CA ARG A 6 -17.35 -27.70 -9.23
C ARG A 6 -15.91 -28.19 -9.41
N ASN A 7 -15.56 -29.30 -8.77
CA ASN A 7 -14.25 -29.97 -8.77
C ASN A 7 -13.12 -29.30 -7.97
N VAL A 8 -13.44 -28.51 -6.95
CA VAL A 8 -12.46 -27.88 -6.06
C VAL A 8 -12.94 -27.97 -4.61
N ASP A 9 -12.13 -28.49 -3.69
CA ASP A 9 -12.41 -28.51 -2.25
C ASP A 9 -12.23 -27.10 -1.65
N ALA A 10 -13.10 -26.17 -2.01
CA ALA A 10 -13.17 -24.81 -1.47
C ALA A 10 -14.62 -24.30 -1.53
N SER A 11 -14.99 -23.41 -0.62
CA SER A 11 -16.26 -22.67 -0.59
C SER A 11 -16.05 -21.22 -1.04
N PRO A 12 -17.02 -20.60 -1.76
CA PRO A 12 -17.01 -19.15 -2.06
C PRO A 12 -17.03 -18.25 -0.82
N THR A 13 -17.30 -18.82 0.35
CA THR A 13 -17.23 -18.13 1.64
C THR A 13 -15.88 -18.28 2.33
N ASP A 14 -15.01 -19.16 1.83
CA ASP A 14 -13.67 -19.33 2.38
C ASP A 14 -12.86 -18.06 2.14
N ASP A 15 -11.81 -17.90 2.93
CA ASP A 15 -10.85 -16.84 2.74
C ASP A 15 -10.27 -16.88 1.32
N VAL A 16 -10.40 -15.80 0.55
CA VAL A 16 -9.90 -15.70 -0.82
C VAL A 16 -8.41 -16.03 -0.96
N ARG A 17 -7.64 -15.90 0.13
CA ARG A 17 -6.21 -16.27 0.19
C ARG A 17 -5.98 -17.78 0.09
N THR A 18 -6.95 -18.60 0.48
CA THR A 18 -6.88 -20.07 0.43
C THR A 18 -7.47 -20.63 -0.86
N TRP A 19 -8.20 -19.82 -1.64
CA TRP A 19 -8.84 -20.29 -2.86
C TRP A 19 -7.81 -20.87 -3.85
N PRO A 20 -8.10 -22.05 -4.42
CA PRO A 20 -7.36 -22.57 -5.54
C PRO A 20 -7.44 -21.64 -6.75
N TYR A 21 -6.45 -21.74 -7.64
CA TYR A 21 -6.36 -20.84 -8.79
C TYR A 21 -7.60 -20.90 -9.69
N GLU A 22 -8.08 -22.11 -9.97
CA GLU A 22 -9.28 -22.34 -10.80
C GLU A 22 -10.56 -21.75 -10.18
N ALA A 23 -10.65 -21.75 -8.85
CA ALA A 23 -11.75 -21.13 -8.13
C ALA A 23 -11.74 -19.61 -8.33
N LEU A 24 -10.56 -18.98 -8.20
CA LEU A 24 -10.40 -17.55 -8.48
C LEU A 24 -10.79 -17.20 -9.92
N VAL A 25 -10.29 -17.96 -10.90
CA VAL A 25 -10.62 -17.78 -12.33
C VAL A 25 -12.12 -17.90 -12.56
N THR A 26 -12.76 -18.92 -11.99
CA THR A 26 -14.20 -19.15 -12.12
C THR A 26 -15.02 -17.97 -11.59
N VAL A 27 -14.63 -17.40 -10.43
CA VAL A 27 -15.32 -16.24 -9.86
C VAL A 27 -15.10 -14.99 -10.71
N VAL A 28 -13.91 -14.79 -11.27
CA VAL A 28 -13.67 -13.66 -12.17
C VAL A 28 -14.51 -13.79 -13.44
N ASP A 29 -14.60 -14.98 -14.05
CA ASP A 29 -15.33 -15.18 -15.30
C ASP A 29 -16.86 -15.19 -15.15
N ARG A 30 -17.36 -15.81 -14.08
CA ARG A 30 -18.77 -16.17 -13.94
C ARG A 30 -19.43 -15.63 -12.68
N GLY A 31 -18.64 -15.04 -11.79
CA GLY A 31 -19.12 -14.46 -10.55
C GLY A 31 -19.92 -13.19 -10.77
N LEU A 32 -20.76 -12.91 -9.79
CA LEU A 32 -21.47 -11.64 -9.67
C LEU A 32 -20.65 -10.67 -8.81
N VAL A 33 -21.09 -9.41 -8.75
CA VAL A 33 -20.44 -8.36 -7.95
C VAL A 33 -20.23 -8.77 -6.49
N SER A 34 -21.17 -9.51 -5.90
CA SER A 34 -21.04 -10.04 -4.53
C SER A 34 -19.89 -11.04 -4.41
N ASP A 35 -19.69 -11.89 -5.41
CA ASP A 35 -18.63 -12.91 -5.43
C ASP A 35 -17.25 -12.26 -5.65
N TRP A 36 -17.20 -11.09 -6.28
CA TRP A 36 -15.98 -10.31 -6.47
C TRP A 36 -15.55 -9.52 -5.23
N GLN A 37 -16.47 -9.26 -4.30
CA GLN A 37 -16.20 -8.42 -3.13
C GLN A 37 -15.01 -8.91 -2.28
N PRO A 38 -14.88 -10.21 -1.96
CA PRO A 38 -13.71 -10.73 -1.22
C PRO A 38 -12.40 -10.52 -1.98
N ILE A 39 -12.40 -10.68 -3.31
CA ILE A 39 -11.22 -10.46 -4.15
C ILE A 39 -10.82 -8.98 -4.10
N PHE A 40 -11.77 -8.06 -4.29
CA PHE A 40 -11.48 -6.62 -4.22
C PHE A 40 -11.05 -6.17 -2.83
N ALA A 41 -11.61 -6.76 -1.76
CA ALA A 41 -11.17 -6.49 -0.40
C ALA A 41 -9.71 -6.90 -0.19
N GLU A 42 -9.32 -8.07 -0.67
CA GLU A 42 -7.94 -8.54 -0.59
C GLU A 42 -6.99 -7.75 -1.49
N ILE A 43 -7.41 -7.35 -2.70
CA ILE A 43 -6.61 -6.46 -3.57
C ILE A 43 -6.35 -5.13 -2.88
N ARG A 44 -7.36 -4.53 -2.24
CA ARG A 44 -7.18 -3.29 -1.45
C ARG A 44 -6.24 -3.49 -0.26
N ARG A 45 -6.33 -4.63 0.42
CA ARG A 45 -5.48 -4.97 1.58
C ARG A 45 -4.04 -5.26 1.17
N SER A 46 -3.82 -5.90 0.02
CA SER A 46 -2.51 -6.34 -0.47
C SER A 46 -2.40 -6.16 -1.99
N PRO A 47 -2.15 -4.94 -2.48
CA PRO A 47 -2.16 -4.61 -3.93
C PRO A 47 -1.05 -5.28 -4.75
N TRP A 48 0.01 -5.74 -4.08
CA TRP A 48 1.08 -6.56 -4.66
C TRP A 48 1.07 -8.00 -4.14
N GLY A 49 0.04 -8.37 -3.38
CA GLY A 49 -0.11 -9.68 -2.76
C GLY A 49 -0.44 -10.79 -3.75
N ARG A 50 -0.47 -12.02 -3.23
CA ARG A 50 -0.68 -13.23 -4.04
C ARG A 50 -1.98 -13.21 -4.85
N VAL A 51 -3.08 -12.74 -4.27
CA VAL A 51 -4.37 -12.67 -4.97
C VAL A 51 -4.32 -11.67 -6.12
N ALA A 52 -3.79 -10.46 -5.89
CA ALA A 52 -3.60 -9.47 -6.95
C ALA A 52 -2.73 -10.03 -8.11
N ARG A 53 -1.61 -10.70 -7.80
CA ARG A 53 -0.74 -11.33 -8.81
C ARG A 53 -1.43 -12.45 -9.60
N ARG A 54 -2.23 -13.28 -8.94
CA ARG A 54 -3.00 -14.34 -9.60
C ARG A 54 -4.07 -13.76 -10.52
N VAL A 55 -4.75 -12.70 -10.11
CA VAL A 55 -5.69 -11.98 -10.97
C VAL A 55 -4.96 -11.38 -12.16
N GLU A 56 -3.86 -10.65 -11.97
CA GLU A 56 -3.05 -10.10 -13.09
C GLU A 56 -2.60 -11.19 -14.07
N HIS A 57 -2.11 -12.31 -13.53
CA HIS A 57 -1.70 -13.46 -14.35
C HIS A 57 -2.88 -13.96 -15.18
N TYR A 58 -4.06 -14.14 -14.58
CA TYR A 58 -5.27 -14.53 -15.29
C TYR A 58 -5.64 -13.54 -16.40
N LEU A 59 -5.64 -12.24 -16.08
CA LEU A 59 -5.98 -11.18 -17.03
C LEU A 59 -4.98 -11.09 -18.20
N SER A 60 -3.73 -11.51 -18.01
CA SER A 60 -2.68 -11.39 -19.03
C SER A 60 -2.87 -12.26 -20.27
N TYR A 61 -3.61 -13.37 -20.15
CA TYR A 61 -3.86 -14.31 -21.25
C TYR A 61 -5.34 -14.42 -21.63
N ARG A 62 -6.20 -13.62 -20.98
CA ARG A 62 -7.63 -13.51 -21.26
C ARG A 62 -7.87 -12.43 -22.32
N GLU A 63 -8.92 -12.58 -23.12
CA GLU A 63 -9.35 -11.51 -24.03
C GLU A 63 -9.81 -10.27 -23.22
N PRO A 64 -9.36 -9.06 -23.59
CA PRO A 64 -9.79 -7.85 -22.89
C PRO A 64 -11.29 -7.62 -22.98
N ASP A 65 -11.96 -7.56 -21.83
CA ASP A 65 -13.38 -7.26 -21.69
C ASP A 65 -13.64 -6.27 -20.53
N GLY A 66 -14.91 -5.97 -20.27
CA GLY A 66 -15.31 -5.06 -19.19
C GLY A 66 -14.88 -5.56 -17.81
N VAL A 67 -14.90 -6.87 -17.57
CA VAL A 67 -14.47 -7.47 -16.30
C VAL A 67 -12.97 -7.33 -16.13
N SER A 68 -12.18 -7.63 -17.16
CA SER A 68 -10.73 -7.51 -17.16
C SER A 68 -10.29 -6.07 -16.91
N THR A 69 -10.98 -5.12 -17.55
CA THR A 69 -10.77 -3.68 -17.35
C THR A 69 -11.06 -3.28 -15.90
N LEU A 70 -12.18 -3.74 -15.34
CA LEU A 70 -12.57 -3.43 -13.97
C LEU A 70 -11.54 -3.94 -12.95
N PHE A 71 -11.11 -5.20 -13.06
CA PHE A 71 -10.12 -5.77 -12.15
C PHE A 71 -8.74 -5.11 -12.31
N GLY A 72 -8.33 -4.79 -13.54
CA GLY A 72 -7.09 -4.02 -13.79
C GLY A 72 -7.12 -2.66 -13.09
N LEU A 73 -8.20 -1.89 -13.29
CA LEU A 73 -8.39 -0.58 -12.64
C LEU A 73 -8.44 -0.70 -11.11
N ALA A 74 -9.06 -1.75 -10.57
CA ALA A 74 -9.10 -1.97 -9.13
C ALA A 74 -7.70 -2.20 -8.53
N ILE A 75 -6.84 -2.96 -9.22
CA ILE A 75 -5.46 -3.20 -8.80
C ILE A 75 -4.63 -1.91 -8.88
N ASP A 76 -4.74 -1.17 -9.99
CA ASP A 76 -4.00 0.09 -10.16
C ASP A 76 -4.43 1.12 -9.12
N ARG A 77 -5.75 1.25 -8.86
CA ARG A 77 -6.26 2.14 -7.83
C ARG A 77 -5.73 1.77 -6.45
N ALA A 78 -5.77 0.49 -6.09
CA ALA A 78 -5.28 0.00 -4.81
C ALA A 78 -3.77 0.28 -4.62
N ARG A 79 -2.97 0.19 -5.68
CA ARG A 79 -1.53 0.53 -5.66
C ARG A 79 -1.30 2.03 -5.47
N VAL A 80 -2.09 2.87 -6.15
CA VAL A 80 -2.04 4.33 -5.95
C VAL A 80 -2.36 4.68 -4.49
N ASP A 81 -3.41 4.09 -3.93
CA ASP A 81 -3.81 4.33 -2.55
C ASP A 81 -2.75 3.86 -1.55
N ALA A 82 -2.15 2.68 -1.76
CA ALA A 82 -1.06 2.19 -0.91
C ALA A 82 0.17 3.10 -0.98
N ASN A 83 0.59 3.53 -2.17
CA ASN A 83 1.70 4.48 -2.32
C ASN A 83 1.42 5.84 -1.65
N GLN A 84 0.17 6.30 -1.68
CA GLN A 84 -0.23 7.52 -0.98
C GLN A 84 -0.18 7.34 0.54
N ALA A 85 -0.64 6.19 1.06
CA ALA A 85 -0.55 5.85 2.46
C ALA A 85 0.90 5.77 2.94
N ASP A 86 1.79 5.12 2.18
CA ASP A 86 3.22 5.04 2.50
C ASP A 86 3.87 6.43 2.59
N ARG A 87 3.53 7.32 1.65
CA ARG A 87 4.02 8.71 1.68
C ARG A 87 3.49 9.49 2.88
N ALA A 88 2.23 9.27 3.26
CA ALA A 88 1.63 9.90 4.43
C ALA A 88 2.28 9.41 5.73
N GLU A 89 2.58 8.11 5.83
CA GLU A 89 3.28 7.48 6.94
C GLU A 89 4.71 8.03 7.07
N VAL A 90 5.46 8.10 5.97
CA VAL A 90 6.81 8.71 5.97
C VAL A 90 6.75 10.17 6.44
N ALA A 91 5.78 10.96 5.94
CA ALA A 91 5.60 12.34 6.40
C ALA A 91 5.25 12.42 7.90
N ALA A 92 4.46 11.47 8.42
CA ALA A 92 4.12 11.39 9.83
C ALA A 92 5.35 11.10 10.71
N ARG A 93 6.21 10.15 10.29
CA ARG A 93 7.46 9.87 10.99
C ARG A 93 8.38 11.08 11.05
N ILE A 94 8.51 11.82 9.94
CA ILE A 94 9.33 13.03 9.91
C ILE A 94 8.73 14.12 10.80
N ARG A 95 7.41 14.30 10.80
CA ARG A 95 6.73 15.22 11.73
C ARG A 95 7.03 14.85 13.19
N ASN A 96 6.91 13.57 13.55
CA ASN A 96 7.21 13.08 14.90
C ASN A 96 8.68 13.30 15.28
N ALA A 97 9.62 13.07 14.36
CA ALA A 97 11.04 13.32 14.55
C ALA A 97 11.33 14.80 14.83
N VAL A 98 10.71 15.71 14.05
CA VAL A 98 10.85 17.16 14.29
C VAL A 98 10.23 17.56 15.62
N THR A 99 8.99 17.17 15.89
CA THR A 99 8.30 17.51 17.15
C THR A 99 9.06 16.97 18.36
N GLY A 100 9.53 15.73 18.30
CA GLY A 100 10.30 15.09 19.36
C GLY A 100 11.69 15.71 19.58
N SER A 101 12.24 16.42 18.60
CA SER A 101 13.53 17.12 18.75
C SER A 101 13.43 18.44 19.52
N GLY A 102 12.23 19.02 19.65
CA GLY A 102 12.04 20.35 20.22
C GLY A 102 12.56 21.53 19.37
N LEU A 103 13.14 21.25 18.21
CA LEU A 103 13.72 22.27 17.31
C LEU A 103 12.69 22.85 16.35
N THR A 104 12.96 24.04 15.84
CA THR A 104 12.23 24.56 14.68
C THR A 104 12.55 23.76 13.42
N ASN A 105 11.65 23.78 12.43
CA ASN A 105 11.89 23.14 11.13
C ASN A 105 13.21 23.59 10.48
N ALA A 106 13.59 24.86 10.62
CA ALA A 106 14.81 25.39 10.02
C ALA A 106 16.08 24.88 10.72
N GLU A 107 16.06 24.76 12.05
CA GLU A 107 17.16 24.17 12.83
C GLU A 107 17.31 22.68 12.54
N PHE A 108 16.20 21.95 12.57
CA PHE A 108 16.19 20.53 12.28
C PHE A 108 16.67 20.24 10.86
N ALA A 109 16.21 21.03 9.87
CA ALA A 109 16.66 20.90 8.48
C ALA A 109 18.19 21.07 8.35
N ARG A 110 18.78 22.06 9.02
CA ARG A 110 20.23 22.26 9.02
C ARG A 110 20.98 21.06 9.59
N LEU A 111 20.51 20.52 10.72
CA LEU A 111 21.11 19.35 11.37
C LEU A 111 21.10 18.10 10.48
N VAL A 112 19.96 17.83 9.81
CA VAL A 112 19.86 16.65 8.91
C VAL A 112 20.53 16.89 7.54
N GLY A 113 21.04 18.10 7.30
CA GLY A 113 21.75 18.46 6.07
C GLY A 113 20.83 18.68 4.87
N THR A 114 19.70 19.36 5.07
CA THR A 114 18.76 19.74 4.01
C THR A 114 18.26 21.18 4.18
N SER A 115 17.58 21.73 3.18
CA SER A 115 16.99 23.07 3.29
C SER A 115 15.63 23.00 4.00
N ALA A 116 15.25 24.10 4.67
CA ALA A 116 13.93 24.20 5.31
C ALA A 116 12.78 23.99 4.30
N SER A 117 12.91 24.50 3.08
CA SER A 117 11.93 24.30 1.99
C SER A 117 11.80 22.82 1.60
N ARG A 118 12.92 22.09 1.49
CA ARG A 118 12.91 20.66 1.18
C ARG A 118 12.34 19.85 2.34
N LEU A 119 12.66 20.20 3.59
CA LEU A 119 12.04 19.59 4.77
C LEU A 119 10.52 19.82 4.79
N SER A 120 10.04 21.04 4.52
CA SER A 120 8.61 21.33 4.42
C SER A 120 7.91 20.50 3.34
N THR A 121 8.60 20.23 2.23
CA THR A 121 8.08 19.34 1.18
C THR A 121 7.91 17.91 1.71
N TYR A 122 8.87 17.40 2.49
CA TYR A 122 8.77 16.08 3.12
C TYR A 122 7.65 16.02 4.16
N LEU A 123 7.54 17.05 5.02
CA LEU A 123 6.49 17.15 6.04
C LEU A 123 5.08 17.15 5.43
N SER A 124 4.93 17.72 4.23
CA SER A 124 3.66 17.72 3.50
C SER A 124 3.33 16.40 2.80
N GLY A 125 4.27 15.44 2.74
CA GLY A 125 4.11 14.18 2.00
C GLY A 125 4.10 14.33 0.47
N LYS A 126 4.29 15.54 -0.06
CA LYS A 126 4.36 15.83 -1.52
C LYS A 126 5.55 15.16 -2.20
N VAL A 127 6.63 14.91 -1.47
CA VAL A 127 7.78 14.16 -1.94
C VAL A 127 8.26 13.29 -0.78
N ALA A 128 8.47 11.99 -1.04
CA ALA A 128 9.15 11.15 -0.06
C ALA A 128 10.66 11.44 -0.12
N PRO A 129 11.34 11.61 1.03
CA PRO A 129 12.80 11.64 1.05
C PRO A 129 13.39 10.32 0.54
N SER A 130 14.67 10.34 0.17
CA SER A 130 15.41 9.09 -0.03
C SER A 130 15.48 8.30 1.28
N SER A 131 15.67 6.98 1.18
CA SER A 131 15.85 6.10 2.35
C SER A 131 17.00 6.59 3.25
N ALA A 132 18.13 7.00 2.66
CA ALA A 132 19.27 7.54 3.40
C ALA A 132 18.94 8.83 4.17
N MET A 133 18.09 9.70 3.61
CA MET A 133 17.65 10.92 4.29
C MET A 133 16.67 10.61 5.43
N LEU A 134 15.74 9.68 5.24
CA LEU A 134 14.82 9.24 6.29
C LEU A 134 15.57 8.63 7.48
N LEU A 135 16.50 7.72 7.23
CA LEU A 135 17.33 7.10 8.28
C LEU A 135 18.16 8.13 9.05
N ARG A 136 18.64 9.18 8.38
CA ARG A 136 19.36 10.27 9.04
C ARG A 136 18.44 11.10 9.94
N ILE A 137 17.24 11.43 9.46
CA ILE A 137 16.22 12.15 10.23
C ILE A 137 15.89 11.37 11.51
N GLU A 138 15.61 10.07 11.39
CA GLU A 138 15.24 9.21 12.52
C GLU A 138 16.39 9.09 13.53
N ARG A 139 17.64 8.92 13.08
CA ARG A 139 18.81 8.85 13.95
C ARG A 139 19.02 10.14 14.74
N ILE A 140 19.06 11.29 14.05
CA ILE A 140 19.28 12.59 14.70
C ILE A 140 18.17 12.90 15.71
N ALA A 141 16.91 12.57 15.39
CA ALA A 141 15.81 12.74 16.33
C ALA A 141 15.97 11.84 17.56
N GLY A 142 16.38 10.58 17.36
CA GLY A 142 16.69 9.67 18.47
C GLY A 142 17.80 10.21 19.37
N ASP A 143 18.92 10.68 18.82
CA ASP A 143 20.05 11.22 19.59
C ASP A 143 19.64 12.45 20.43
N LEU A 144 18.79 13.33 19.88
CA LEU A 144 18.28 14.52 20.56
C LEU A 144 17.28 14.19 21.69
N GLN A 145 16.45 13.16 21.50
CA GLN A 145 15.53 12.68 22.53
C GLN A 145 16.31 12.12 23.74
N HIS A 146 17.30 11.26 23.50
CA HIS A 146 18.13 10.71 24.59
C HIS A 146 18.94 11.79 25.33
N SER A 147 19.38 12.83 24.62
CA SER A 147 20.10 13.95 25.22
C SER A 147 19.20 14.87 26.06
N SER A 148 17.89 14.87 25.82
CA SER A 148 16.92 15.67 26.57
C SER A 148 16.42 14.97 27.84
N ASP A 149 16.51 13.63 27.87
CA ASP A 149 16.10 12.78 28.99
C ASP A 149 17.25 12.50 29.99
N SER A 150 18.49 12.86 29.66
CA SER A 150 19.70 12.71 30.50
C SER A 150 20.02 14.00 31.26
#